data_AF-A0A1F9GIB4-F1
#
_entry.id   AF-A0A1F9GIB4-F1
#
_cell.length_a   1.000
_cell.length_b   1.000
_cell.length_c   1.000
_cell.angle_alpha   90.00
_cell.angle_beta   90.00
_cell.angle_gamma   90.00
#
_symmetry.space_group_name_H-M   'P 1'
#
loop_
_entity.id
_entity.type
_entity.pdbx_description
1 polymer ?
#
loop_
_entity_poly.entity_id
_entity_poly.type
_entity_poly.pdbx_seq_one_letter_code
_entity_poly.pdbx_strand_id
1 'polypeptide(L)'
;MASKQGIAKAIIDRVEQSETIDYSLWRIGLTHDHTERWEEWGKPEHWKYWQANSLNDAQEVEAFFIHEKKMQGGTGGDLSSYKTVFVYIF
;
A
#
# COMPACT_ATOMS: atom_id res chain seq x y z
N MET A 1 -11.77 1.63 8.61
CA MET A 1 -11.65 1.34 7.17
C MET A 1 -11.74 2.64 6.40
N ALA A 2 -10.86 2.84 5.42
CA ALA A 2 -10.84 4.02 4.56
C ALA A 2 -11.38 3.66 3.16
N SER A 3 -12.05 4.62 2.52
CA SER A 3 -12.45 4.45 1.11
C SER A 3 -11.22 4.35 0.21
N LYS A 4 -11.36 3.67 -0.93
CA LYS A 4 -10.36 3.65 -2.01
C LYS A 4 -9.79 5.04 -2.32
N GLN A 5 -10.65 6.04 -2.49
CA GLN A 5 -10.22 7.41 -2.79
C GLN A 5 -9.46 8.04 -1.62
N GLY A 6 -9.86 7.73 -0.38
CA GLY A 6 -9.18 8.20 0.83
C GLY A 6 -7.78 7.61 0.96
N ILE A 7 -7.62 6.31 0.69
CA ILE A 7 -6.30 5.64 0.71
C ILE A 7 -5.41 6.20 -0.39
N ALA A 8 -5.93 6.31 -1.63
CA ALA A 8 -5.17 6.85 -2.74
C ALA A 8 -4.69 8.29 -2.45
N LYS A 9 -5.58 9.13 -1.92
CA LYS A 9 -5.21 10.49 -1.51
C LYS A 9 -4.13 10.49 -0.42
N ALA A 10 -4.25 9.65 0.59
CA ALA A 10 -3.26 9.58 1.67
C ALA A 10 -1.88 9.14 1.17
N ILE A 11 -1.82 8.21 0.21
CA ILE A 11 -0.55 7.78 -0.41
C ILE A 11 0.06 8.91 -1.23
N ILE A 12 -0.74 9.61 -2.06
CA ILE A 12 -0.30 10.78 -2.83
C ILE A 12 0.28 11.84 -1.90
N ASP A 13 -0.50 12.24 -0.88
CA ASP A 13 -0.09 13.27 0.08
C ASP A 13 1.22 12.85 0.80
N ARG A 14 1.39 11.55 1.12
CA ARG A 14 2.60 11.03 1.78
C ARG A 14 3.85 11.10 0.90
N VAL A 15 3.72 10.77 -0.39
CA VAL A 15 4.84 10.83 -1.35
C VAL A 15 5.17 12.28 -1.69
N GLU A 16 4.17 13.12 -1.91
CA GLU A 16 4.37 14.53 -2.27
C GLU A 16 4.89 15.40 -1.12
N GLN A 17 4.73 14.96 0.13
CA GLN A 17 5.35 15.58 1.31
C GLN A 17 6.78 15.09 1.59
N SER A 18 7.31 14.15 0.81
CA SER A 18 8.70 13.71 0.98
C SER A 18 9.68 14.70 0.35
N GLU A 19 10.94 14.69 0.79
CA GLU A 19 11.99 15.57 0.26
C GLU A 19 12.19 15.39 -1.25
N THR A 20 11.96 14.18 -1.76
CA THR A 20 12.06 13.85 -3.18
C THR A 20 10.76 13.21 -3.66
N ILE A 21 10.02 13.92 -4.51
CA ILE A 21 8.76 13.44 -5.09
C ILE A 21 9.07 12.47 -6.24
N ASP A 22 9.43 11.24 -5.90
CA ASP A 22 9.65 10.17 -6.87
C ASP A 22 8.93 8.89 -6.43
N TYR A 23 7.80 8.61 -7.09
CA TYR A 23 6.97 7.44 -6.83
C TYR A 23 7.67 6.11 -7.13
N SER A 24 8.69 6.08 -8.01
CA SER A 24 9.39 4.84 -8.38
C SER A 24 10.29 4.29 -7.28
N LEU A 25 10.63 5.13 -6.29
CA LEU A 25 11.37 4.75 -5.09
C LEU A 25 10.49 4.06 -4.03
N TRP A 26 9.17 4.22 -4.14
CA TRP A 26 8.22 3.66 -3.18
C TRP A 26 7.74 2.28 -3.61
N ARG A 27 7.56 1.41 -2.63
CA ARG A 27 6.85 0.14 -2.82
C ARG A 27 5.43 0.28 -2.30
N ILE A 28 4.47 -0.32 -2.99
CA ILE A 28 3.09 -0.50 -2.53
C ILE A 28 2.76 -1.99 -2.51
N GLY A 29 2.00 -2.42 -1.51
CA GLY A 29 1.52 -3.79 -1.47
C GLY A 29 0.31 -3.97 -0.57
N LEU A 30 -0.21 -5.19 -0.59
CA LEU A 30 -1.39 -5.62 0.14
C LEU A 30 -1.03 -6.72 1.13
N THR A 31 -1.67 -6.69 2.30
CA THR A 31 -1.47 -7.70 3.35
C THR A 31 -2.69 -7.83 4.26
N HIS A 32 -2.82 -8.97 4.95
CA HIS A 32 -3.81 -9.16 6.02
C HIS A 32 -3.24 -8.89 7.40
N ASP A 33 -1.92 -8.97 7.53
CA ASP A 33 -1.20 -8.58 8.72
C ASP A 33 -0.09 -7.61 8.32
N HIS A 34 -0.26 -6.34 8.71
CA HIS A 34 0.73 -5.31 8.38
C HIS A 34 1.96 -5.38 9.27
N THR A 35 1.87 -6.01 10.44
CA THR A 35 2.97 -6.16 11.39
C THR A 35 3.89 -7.28 10.93
N GLU A 36 3.33 -8.46 10.63
CA GLU A 36 4.08 -9.58 10.06
C GLU A 36 4.77 -9.16 8.77
N ARG A 37 4.03 -8.50 7.86
CA ARG A 37 4.61 -8.02 6.59
C ARG A 37 5.72 -6.99 6.79
N TRP A 38 5.59 -6.09 7.76
CA TRP A 38 6.64 -5.11 8.09
C TRP A 38 7.92 -5.81 8.58
N GLU A 39 7.80 -6.90 9.33
CA GLU A 39 8.93 -7.73 9.75
C GLU A 39 9.57 -8.47 8.59
N GLU A 40 8.77 -9.06 7.68
CA GLU A 40 9.27 -9.73 6.47
C GLU A 40 10.10 -8.80 5.56
N TRP A 41 9.73 -7.52 5.49
CA TRP A 41 10.47 -6.49 4.75
C TRP A 41 11.69 -5.94 5.50
N GLY A 42 12.03 -6.47 6.67
CA GLY A 42 13.19 -6.01 7.44
C GLY A 42 12.97 -4.67 8.14
N LYS A 43 11.73 -4.37 8.54
CA LYS A 43 11.34 -3.20 9.35
C LYS A 43 11.68 -1.85 8.70
N PRO A 44 11.17 -1.54 7.49
CA PRO A 44 11.44 -0.27 6.84
C PRO A 44 10.97 0.95 7.66
N GLU A 45 11.77 2.02 7.64
CA GLU A 45 11.57 3.21 8.48
C GLU A 45 10.35 4.06 8.08
N HIS A 46 9.95 4.02 6.81
CA HIS A 46 8.87 4.84 6.26
C HIS A 46 7.56 4.10 6.05
N TRP A 47 7.40 2.95 6.72
CA TRP A 47 6.21 2.11 6.63
C TRP A 47 4.93 2.88 7.00
N LYS A 48 3.98 2.88 6.07
CA LYS A 48 2.62 3.38 6.28
C LYS A 48 1.63 2.35 5.76
N TYR A 49 0.49 2.24 6.44
CA TYR A 49 -0.56 1.30 6.07
C TYR A 49 -1.94 1.88 6.32
N TRP A 50 -2.91 1.39 5.56
CA TRP A 50 -4.31 1.79 5.63
C TRP A 50 -5.21 0.58 5.43
N GLN A 51 -6.22 0.42 6.29
CA GLN A 51 -7.20 -0.64 6.15
C GLN A 51 -8.21 -0.30 5.05
N ALA A 52 -8.32 -1.13 4.02
CA ALA A 52 -9.32 -0.96 2.96
C ALA A 52 -10.67 -1.56 3.35
N ASN A 53 -11.74 -1.12 2.65
CA ASN A 53 -13.08 -1.66 2.85
C ASN A 53 -13.26 -3.06 2.24
N SER A 54 -12.51 -3.37 1.18
CA SER A 54 -12.60 -4.63 0.45
C SER A 54 -11.26 -4.97 -0.21
N LEU A 55 -11.08 -6.25 -0.58
CA LEU A 55 -9.93 -6.67 -1.39
C LEU A 55 -9.91 -5.97 -2.75
N ASN A 56 -11.08 -5.81 -3.37
CA ASN A 56 -11.18 -5.14 -4.66
C ASN A 56 -10.75 -3.66 -4.56
N ASP A 57 -11.17 -2.94 -3.52
CA ASP A 57 -10.75 -1.55 -3.28
C ASP A 57 -9.22 -1.47 -3.13
N ALA A 58 -8.62 -2.41 -2.39
CA ALA A 58 -7.19 -2.47 -2.17
C ALA A 58 -6.41 -2.76 -3.47
N GLN A 59 -6.88 -3.73 -4.27
CA GLN A 59 -6.29 -4.09 -5.56
C GLN A 59 -6.37 -2.95 -6.58
N GLU A 60 -7.50 -2.23 -6.63
CA GLU A 60 -7.64 -1.06 -7.50
C GLU A 60 -6.68 0.08 -7.09
N VAL A 61 -6.48 0.30 -5.79
CA VAL A 61 -5.49 1.26 -5.29
C VAL A 61 -4.08 0.84 -5.69
N GLU A 62 -3.69 -0.42 -5.43
CA GLU A 62 -2.37 -0.94 -5.78
C GLU A 62 -2.11 -0.81 -7.29
N ALA A 63 -3.03 -1.28 -8.12
CA ALA A 63 -2.92 -1.23 -9.57
C ALA A 63 -2.74 0.20 -10.09
N PHE A 64 -3.49 1.17 -9.55
CA PHE A 64 -3.32 2.57 -9.89
C PHE A 64 -1.89 3.06 -9.62
N PHE A 65 -1.32 2.79 -8.45
CA PHE A 65 0.02 3.27 -8.13
C PHE A 65 1.12 2.54 -8.89
N ILE A 66 0.97 1.26 -9.18
CA ILE A 66 1.94 0.51 -9.99
C ILE A 66 1.89 0.98 -11.45
N HIS A 67 0.71 1.04 -12.06
CA HIS A 67 0.58 1.29 -13.50
C HIS A 67 0.70 2.77 -13.85
N GLU A 68 0.04 3.65 -13.10
CA GLU A 68 -0.02 5.09 -13.39
C GLU A 68 1.12 5.87 -12.73
N LYS A 69 1.50 5.49 -11.51
CA LYS A 69 2.53 6.19 -10.72
C LYS A 69 3.90 5.50 -10.71
N LYS A 70 4.02 4.31 -11.30
CA LYS A 70 5.27 3.54 -11.40
C LYS A 70 5.88 3.12 -10.05
N MET A 71 5.06 3.00 -9.00
CA MET A 71 5.49 2.37 -7.75
C MET A 71 5.85 0.90 -7.96
N GLN A 72 6.72 0.37 -7.11
CA GLN A 72 7.09 -1.04 -7.13
C GLN A 72 6.00 -1.87 -6.44
N GLY A 73 5.65 -3.03 -7.01
CA GLY A 73 4.71 -3.97 -6.38
C GLY A 73 5.35 -4.71 -5.21
N GLY A 74 4.58 -4.95 -4.15
CA GLY A 74 5.03 -5.59 -2.92
C GLY A 74 4.09 -6.65 -2.38
N THR A 75 2.90 -6.80 -2.95
CA THR A 75 1.95 -7.83 -2.54
C THR A 75 2.54 -9.22 -2.69
N GLY A 76 2.38 -10.04 -1.64
CA GLY A 76 2.75 -11.46 -1.66
C GLY A 76 1.68 -12.33 -1.00
N GLY A 77 1.61 -13.60 -1.38
CA GLY A 77 0.67 -14.56 -0.79
C GLY A 77 -0.76 -14.44 -1.32
N ASP A 78 -1.61 -15.37 -0.86
CA ASP A 78 -3.04 -15.41 -1.24
C ASP A 78 -3.87 -14.54 -0.30
N LEU A 79 -4.56 -13.56 -0.89
CA LEU A 79 -5.40 -12.61 -0.15
C LEU A 79 -6.89 -12.96 -0.14
N SER A 80 -7.28 -14.02 -0.84
CA SER A 80 -8.69 -14.33 -1.12
C SER A 80 -9.48 -14.83 0.10
N SER A 81 -8.79 -15.33 1.13
CA SER A 81 -9.41 -16.04 2.26
C SER A 81 -9.66 -15.17 3.49
N TYR A 82 -9.27 -13.91 3.49
CA TYR A 82 -9.25 -13.07 4.70
C TYR A 82 -10.25 -11.91 4.62
N LYS A 83 -10.83 -11.57 5.78
CA LYS A 83 -11.87 -10.55 5.91
C LYS A 83 -11.34 -9.11 5.93
N THR A 84 -10.08 -8.91 6.31
CA THR A 84 -9.48 -7.59 6.52
C THR A 84 -8.24 -7.47 5.67
N VAL A 85 -8.15 -6.48 4.80
CA VAL A 85 -6.96 -6.21 3.98
C VAL A 85 -6.43 -4.81 4.25
N PHE A 86 -5.12 -4.69 4.23
CA PHE A 86 -4.38 -3.44 4.37
C PHE A 86 -3.62 -3.16 3.08
N VAL A 87 -3.64 -1.90 2.66
CA VAL A 87 -2.70 -1.35 1.69
C VAL A 87 -1.54 -0.76 2.47
N TYR A 88 -0.30 -1.01 2.07
CA TYR A 88 0.88 -0.43 2.69
C TYR A 88 1.82 0.19 1.65
N ILE A 89 2.63 1.14 2.09
CA ILE A 89 3.78 1.66 1.34
C ILE A 89 5.01 1.78 2.23
N PHE A 90 6.19 1.75 1.62
CA PHE A 90 7.47 2.10 2.26
C PHE A 90 8.54 2.46 1.23
#